data_AF-A0A8T6P3R8-F1
#
_entry.id   AF-A0A8T6P3R8-F1
#
_cell.length_a   1.000
_cell.length_b   1.000
_cell.length_c   1.000
_cell.angle_alpha   90.00
_cell.angle_beta   90.00
_cell.angle_gamma   90.00
#
_symmetry.space_group_name_H-M   'P 1'
#
loop_
_entity.id
_entity.type
_entity.pdbx_description
1 polymer ?
#
loop_
_entity_poly.entity_id
_entity_poly.type
_entity_poly.pdbx_seq_one_letter_code
_entity_poly.pdbx_strand_id
1 'polypeptide(L)'
;PLETGTLLMDGIVVDGSMRGQGIGSRLLDAILDYARMHDYEKVRLDVVDTNPRARALYERKGFVEVRTERYPILKPIFGFAGSATMLRTIAGGNTD
;
A
#
# COMPACT_ATOMS: atom_id res chain seq x y z
N PRO A 1 2.18 -7.61 -14.09
CA PRO A 1 2.61 -6.32 -14.70
C PRO A 1 1.93 -5.16 -13.99
N LEU A 2 2.60 -4.01 -13.84
CA LEU A 2 1.93 -2.78 -13.42
C LEU A 2 1.04 -2.29 -14.56
N GLU A 3 -0.22 -2.03 -14.27
CA GLU A 3 -1.15 -1.44 -15.23
C GLU A 3 -0.81 0.03 -15.46
N THR A 4 -0.95 0.52 -16.69
CA THR A 4 -0.86 1.95 -17.01
C THR A 4 -1.83 2.75 -16.11
N GLY A 5 -1.44 3.95 -15.69
CA GLY A 5 -2.25 4.77 -14.78
C GLY A 5 -2.20 4.30 -13.31
N THR A 6 -1.35 3.33 -12.97
CA THR A 6 -1.14 2.89 -11.58
C THR A 6 0.14 3.46 -10.98
N LEU A 7 0.01 4.17 -9.86
CA LEU A 7 1.14 4.55 -9.02
C LEU A 7 1.51 3.39 -8.09
N LEU A 8 2.74 2.87 -8.20
CA LEU A 8 3.27 1.90 -7.26
C LEU A 8 3.93 2.61 -6.07
N MET A 9 3.43 2.37 -4.86
CA MET A 9 4.12 2.72 -3.62
C MET A 9 5.06 1.58 -3.22
N ASP A 10 6.37 1.79 -3.40
CA ASP A 10 7.39 0.80 -3.05
C ASP A 10 7.50 0.58 -1.53
N GLY A 11 7.52 1.67 -0.75
CA GLY A 11 7.51 1.57 0.70
C GLY A 11 7.47 2.90 1.43
N ILE A 12 6.96 2.85 2.66
CA ILE A 12 7.07 3.92 3.64
C ILE A 12 7.54 3.33 4.97
N VAL A 13 8.39 4.07 5.69
CA VAL A 13 8.91 3.65 6.99
C VAL A 13 8.74 4.79 7.97
N VAL A 14 8.21 4.46 9.16
CA VAL A 14 8.12 5.39 10.29
C VAL A 14 9.01 4.86 11.40
N ASP A 15 9.86 5.75 11.91
CA ASP A 15 10.73 5.49 13.05
C ASP A 15 9.92 4.90 14.23
N GLY A 16 10.52 3.94 14.93
CA GLY A 16 9.88 3.22 16.03
C GLY A 16 9.31 4.14 17.12
N SER A 17 10.07 5.18 17.49
CA SER A 17 9.71 6.15 18.53
C SER A 17 8.55 7.06 18.14
N MET A 18 8.26 7.16 16.84
CA MET A 18 7.24 8.06 16.29
C MET A 18 5.96 7.31 15.86
N ARG A 19 5.90 6.00 16.06
CA ARG A 19 4.73 5.18 15.72
C ARG A 19 3.55 5.47 16.66
N GLY A 20 2.33 5.25 16.16
CA GLY A 20 1.09 5.47 16.94
C GLY A 20 0.55 6.90 16.90
N GLN A 21 1.29 7.83 16.28
CA GLN A 21 0.93 9.25 16.20
C GLN A 21 0.27 9.62 14.84
N GLY A 22 -0.21 8.64 14.08
CA GLY A 22 -0.84 8.88 12.77
C GLY A 22 0.10 9.24 11.61
N ILE A 23 1.42 9.28 11.81
CA ILE A 23 2.39 9.66 10.75
C ILE A 23 2.28 8.78 9.50
N GLY A 24 2.21 7.46 9.66
CA GLY A 24 2.06 6.54 8.52
C GLY A 24 0.77 6.78 7.73
N SER A 25 -0.31 7.21 8.40
CA SER A 25 -1.54 7.63 7.73
C SER A 25 -1.30 8.87 6.90
N ARG A 26 -0.64 9.90 7.46
CA ARG A 26 -0.37 11.17 6.77
C ARG A 26 0.54 10.97 5.55
N LEU A 27 1.55 10.10 5.66
CA LEU A 27 2.41 9.73 4.52
C LEU A 27 1.60 9.07 3.41
N LEU A 28 0.71 8.14 3.77
CA LEU A 28 -0.14 7.47 2.80
C LEU A 28 -1.17 8.42 2.17
N ASP A 29 -1.73 9.35 2.95
CA ASP A 29 -2.61 10.41 2.44
C ASP A 29 -1.90 11.28 1.40
N ALA A 30 -0.65 11.68 1.66
CA ALA A 30 0.15 12.45 0.71
C ALA A 30 0.41 11.70 -0.61
N ILE A 31 0.62 10.37 -0.55
CA ILE A 31 0.77 9.54 -1.76
C ILE A 31 -0.53 9.50 -2.57
N LEU A 32 -1.67 9.40 -1.88
CA LEU A 32 -2.98 9.38 -2.53
C LEU A 32 -3.33 10.74 -3.15
N ASP A 33 -2.95 11.83 -2.50
CA ASP A 33 -3.10 13.19 -3.03
C ASP A 33 -2.19 13.40 -4.25
N TYR A 34 -0.94 12.94 -4.19
CA TYR A 34 -0.05 12.91 -5.35
C TYR A 34 -0.69 12.12 -6.51
N ALA A 35 -1.24 10.94 -6.24
CA ALA A 35 -1.91 10.14 -7.25
C ALA A 35 -3.07 10.89 -7.93
N ARG A 36 -3.89 11.62 -7.14
CA ARG A 36 -4.97 12.46 -7.66
C ARG A 36 -4.47 13.62 -8.51
N MET A 37 -3.45 14.34 -8.03
CA MET A 37 -2.91 15.53 -8.69
C MET A 37 -2.23 15.23 -10.04
N HIS A 38 -1.82 13.98 -10.24
CA HIS A 38 -1.11 13.52 -11.43
C HIS A 38 -1.92 12.52 -12.26
N ASP A 39 -3.25 12.54 -12.11
CA ASP A 39 -4.19 11.75 -12.92
C ASP A 39 -3.93 10.24 -12.94
N TYR A 40 -3.41 9.70 -11.82
CA TYR A 40 -3.34 8.25 -11.65
C TYR A 40 -4.72 7.71 -11.31
N GLU A 41 -5.07 6.58 -11.92
CA GLU A 41 -6.35 5.88 -11.69
C GLU A 41 -6.32 5.04 -10.43
N LYS A 42 -5.14 4.53 -10.05
CA LYS A 42 -4.96 3.57 -8.96
C LYS A 42 -3.65 3.79 -8.22
N VAL A 43 -3.65 3.45 -6.94
CA VAL A 43 -2.42 3.25 -6.15
C VAL A 43 -2.31 1.78 -5.78
N ARG A 44 -1.13 1.21 -6.03
CA ARG A 44 -0.77 -0.18 -5.70
C ARG A 44 0.30 -0.21 -4.63
N LEU A 45 0.20 -1.21 -3.75
CA LEU A 45 1.27 -1.59 -2.83
C LEU A 45 1.28 -3.11 -2.64
N ASP A 46 2.38 -3.62 -2.12
CA ASP A 46 2.47 -4.99 -1.63
C ASP A 46 2.74 -4.98 -0.11
N VAL A 47 2.16 -5.93 0.62
CA VAL A 47 2.33 -6.08 2.07
C VAL A 47 2.62 -7.53 2.43
N VAL A 48 3.70 -7.76 3.18
CA VAL A 48 4.08 -9.10 3.65
C VAL A 48 3.18 -9.56 4.80
N ASP A 49 2.98 -10.87 4.91
CA ASP A 49 2.12 -11.50 5.93
C ASP A 49 2.55 -11.24 7.37
N THR A 50 3.82 -10.88 7.59
CA THR A 50 4.39 -10.51 8.88
C THR A 50 4.14 -9.06 9.28
N ASN A 51 3.46 -8.25 8.46
CA ASN A 51 3.16 -6.85 8.74
C ASN A 51 1.64 -6.55 8.84
N PRO A 52 0.92 -7.16 9.81
CA PRO A 52 -0.52 -6.97 9.96
C PRO A 52 -0.90 -5.53 10.30
N ARG A 53 -0.01 -4.78 10.96
CA ARG A 53 -0.23 -3.36 11.28
C ARG A 53 -0.30 -2.49 10.03
N ALA A 54 0.60 -2.71 9.05
CA ALA A 54 0.56 -1.98 7.79
C ALA A 54 -0.67 -2.38 6.98
N ARG A 55 -0.97 -3.67 6.88
CA ARG A 55 -2.19 -4.17 6.22
C ARG A 55 -3.45 -3.47 6.75
N ALA A 56 -3.62 -3.44 8.07
CA ALA A 56 -4.77 -2.77 8.68
C ALA A 56 -4.80 -1.25 8.42
N LEU A 57 -3.64 -0.59 8.31
CA LEU A 57 -3.58 0.81 7.89
C LEU A 57 -4.06 1.00 6.45
N TYR A 58 -3.60 0.14 5.53
CA TYR A 58 -3.98 0.19 4.12
C TYR A 58 -5.48 -0.07 3.94
N GLU A 59 -6.04 -1.09 4.60
CA GLU A 59 -7.48 -1.40 4.59
C GLU A 59 -8.31 -0.21 5.10
N ARG A 60 -7.92 0.42 6.21
CA ARG A 60 -8.58 1.64 6.71
C ARG A 60 -8.50 2.83 5.75
N LYS A 61 -7.49 2.85 4.88
CA LYS A 61 -7.32 3.84 3.81
C LYS A 61 -7.99 3.44 2.51
N GLY A 62 -8.83 2.41 2.50
CA GLY A 62 -9.61 2.02 1.33
C GLY A 62 -8.82 1.22 0.29
N PHE A 63 -7.67 0.67 0.66
CA PHE A 63 -7.02 -0.35 -0.15
C PHE A 63 -7.72 -1.69 0.02
N VAL A 64 -7.87 -2.42 -1.08
CA VAL A 64 -8.44 -3.76 -1.12
C VAL A 64 -7.38 -4.74 -1.61
N GLU A 65 -7.35 -5.93 -0.99
CA GLU A 65 -6.51 -7.03 -1.46
C GLU A 65 -7.05 -7.55 -2.79
N VAL A 66 -6.18 -7.65 -3.80
CA VAL A 66 -6.54 -8.16 -5.13
C VAL A 66 -5.78 -9.43 -5.50
N ARG A 67 -4.68 -9.72 -4.80
CA ARG A 67 -3.86 -10.91 -5.03
C ARG A 67 -3.10 -11.26 -3.77
N THR A 68 -2.97 -12.55 -3.49
CA THR A 68 -2.07 -13.08 -2.45
C THR A 68 -1.13 -14.08 -3.09
N GLU A 69 0.17 -13.94 -2.81
CA GLU A 69 1.21 -14.88 -3.18
C GLU A 69 1.75 -15.56 -1.91
N ARG A 70 2.06 -16.86 -2.00
CA ARG A 70 2.55 -17.67 -0.87
C ARG A 70 3.82 -18.40 -1.28
N TYR A 71 4.84 -18.32 -0.44
CA TYR A 71 6.14 -18.98 -0.65
C TYR A 71 6.65 -19.57 0.68
N PRO A 72 5.91 -20.53 1.29
CA PRO A 72 6.22 -21.04 2.63
C PRO A 72 7.61 -21.66 2.76
N ILE A 73 8.11 -22.29 1.68
CA ILE A 73 9.44 -22.93 1.63
C ILE A 73 10.56 -21.88 1.77
N LEU A 74 10.33 -20.64 1.33
CA LEU A 74 11.33 -19.57 1.32
C LEU A 74 11.28 -18.69 2.59
N LYS A 75 10.35 -18.95 3.51
CA LYS A 75 10.20 -18.21 4.77
C LYS A 75 11.51 -18.07 5.57
N PRO A 76 12.36 -19.11 5.72
CA PRO A 76 13.61 -18.97 6.47
C PRO A 76 14.60 -17.97 5.86
N ILE A 77 14.48 -17.68 4.57
CA ILE A 77 15.38 -16.79 3.83
C ILE A 77 14.86 -15.35 3.85
N PHE A 78 13.56 -15.15 3.60
CA PHE A 78 12.98 -13.81 3.44
C PHE A 78 12.29 -13.26 4.70
N GLY A 79 12.04 -14.12 5.70
CA GLY A 79 11.38 -13.71 6.95
C GLY A 79 9.86 -13.57 6.85
N PHE A 80 9.25 -13.84 5.69
CA PHE A 80 7.80 -13.86 5.46
C PHE A 80 7.39 -15.08 4.61
N ALA A 81 6.16 -15.56 4.76
CA ALA A 81 5.67 -16.74 4.02
C ALA A 81 4.73 -16.36 2.86
N GLY A 82 4.43 -15.09 2.68
CA GLY A 82 3.63 -14.57 1.59
C GLY A 82 3.50 -13.06 1.61
N SER A 83 2.91 -12.54 0.55
CA SER A 83 2.59 -11.14 0.38
C SER A 83 1.21 -10.98 -0.25
N ALA A 84 0.57 -9.85 0.02
CA ALA A 84 -0.69 -9.44 -0.59
C ALA A 84 -0.45 -8.18 -1.41
N THR A 85 -0.88 -8.20 -2.67
CA THR A 85 -1.04 -6.99 -3.46
C THR A 85 -2.34 -6.32 -3.07
N MET A 86 -2.25 -5.03 -2.72
CA MET A 86 -3.39 -4.20 -2.43
C MET A 86 -3.49 -3.04 -3.42
N LEU A 87 -4.72 -2.72 -3.83
CA LEU A 87 -5.05 -1.64 -4.75
C LEU A 87 -6.07 -0.70 -4.13
N ARG A 88 -5.95 0.58 -4.45
CA ARG A 88 -7.00 1.57 -4.22
C ARG A 88 -7.26 2.35 -5.50
N THR A 89 -8.50 2.39 -5.94
CA THR A 89 -8.93 3.29 -7.01
C THR A 89 -8.94 4.74 -6.52
N ILE A 90 -8.44 5.63 -7.35
CA ILE A 90 -8.49 7.07 -7.15
C ILE A 90 -9.76 7.55 -7.86
N ALA A 91 -10.72 8.04 -7.09
CA ALA A 91 -11.89 8.70 -7.69
C ALA A 91 -11.38 9.91 -8.46
N GLY A 92 -11.68 9.96 -9.76
CA GLY A 92 -11.31 11.08 -10.62
C GLY A 92 -11.78 12.37 -9.99
N GLY A 93 -10.88 13.34 -9.88
CA GLY A 93 -11.30 14.72 -9.76
C GLY A 93 -12.02 15.04 -11.05
N ASN A 94 -13.35 15.02 -11.04
CA ASN A 94 -14.12 15.66 -12.09
C ASN A 94 -13.73 17.14 -11.99
N THR A 95 -12.82 17.59 -12.85
CA THR A 95 -12.74 18.99 -13.20
C THR A 95 -14.04 19.32 -13.93
N ASP A 96 -15.03 19.75 -13.16
CA ASP A 96 -16.08 20.63 -13.64
C ASP A 96 -15.48 22.00 -14.00
#